data_AF-A0A3N9UQD6-F1
#
_entry.id   AF-A0A3N9UQD6-F1
#
_cell.length_a   1.000
_cell.length_b   1.000
_cell.length_c   1.000
_cell.angle_alpha   90.00
_cell.angle_beta   90.00
_cell.angle_gamma   90.00
#
_symmetry.space_group_name_H-M   'P 1'
#
loop_
_entity.id
_entity.type
_entity.pdbx_description
1 polymer ?
#
loop_
_entity_poly.entity_id
_entity_poly.type
_entity_poly.pdbx_seq_one_letter_code
_entity_poly.pdbx_strand_id
1 'polypeptide(L)' 'MNFEHVAGKAKGTVTLYALSTCIWCKKTKELLSTLGIAYDYV' A
#
# COMPACT_ATOMS: atom_id res chain seq x y z
N MET A 1 8.11 -6.59 -12.52
CA MET A 1 7.72 -5.51 -11.59
C MET A 1 8.00 -6.03 -10.18
N ASN A 2 8.70 -5.25 -9.36
CA ASN A 2 9.09 -5.67 -8.01
C ASN A 2 8.06 -5.11 -7.03
N PHE A 3 7.26 -5.99 -6.43
CA PHE A 3 6.26 -5.59 -5.44
C PHE A 3 6.89 -5.64 -4.04
N GLU A 4 6.68 -4.59 -3.26
CA GLU A 4 7.07 -4.56 -1.85
C GLU A 4 5.86 -4.90 -0.98
N HIS A 5 6.01 -5.95 -0.15
CA HIS A 5 4.97 -6.41 0.74
C HIS A 5 5.07 -5.71 2.11
N VAL A 6 3.96 -5.12 2.56
CA VAL A 6 3.82 -4.57 3.90
C VAL A 6 2.97 -5.51 4.75
N ALA A 7 3.55 -6.05 5.81
CA ALA A 7 2.86 -6.94 6.73
C ALA A 7 1.78 -6.18 7.55
N GLY A 8 0.63 -6.81 7.74
CA GLY A 8 -0.49 -6.24 8.50
C GLY A 8 -1.64 -7.23 8.64
N LYS A 9 -2.81 -6.75 9.06
CA LYS A 9 -4.04 -7.54 9.11
C LYS A 9 -4.49 -7.90 7.70
N ALA A 10 -4.61 -9.20 7.43
CA ALA A 10 -5.16 -9.70 6.19
C ALA A 10 -6.67 -9.37 6.13
N LYS A 11 -7.03 -8.40 5.26
CA LYS A 11 -8.43 -8.03 4.96
C LYS A 11 -8.81 -8.27 3.50
N GLY A 12 -7.99 -9.04 2.78
CA GLY A 12 -8.10 -9.30 1.34
C GLY A 12 -6.77 -9.02 0.64
N THR A 13 -6.71 -9.32 -0.66
CA THR A 13 -5.55 -9.00 -1.51
C THR A 13 -5.62 -7.53 -1.90
N VAL A 14 -4.74 -6.71 -1.35
CA VAL A 14 -4.66 -5.27 -1.64
C VAL A 14 -3.34 -4.98 -2.35
N THR A 15 -3.41 -4.44 -3.56
CA THR A 15 -2.24 -4.03 -4.35
C THR A 15 -2.36 -2.55 -4.71
N LEU A 16 -1.42 -1.74 -4.26
CA LEU A 16 -1.34 -0.30 -4.52
C LEU A 16 -0.35 -0.03 -5.66
N TYR A 17 -0.87 0.39 -6.81
CA TYR A 17 -0.05 0.90 -7.91
C TYR A 17 0.18 2.40 -7.70
N ALA A 18 1.43 2.79 -7.47
CA ALA A 18 1.81 4.14 -7.10
C ALA A 18 2.84 4.74 -8.07
N LEU A 19 2.84 6.07 -8.13
CA LEU A 19 3.91 6.85 -8.76
C LEU A 19 4.62 7.63 -7.67
N SER A 20 5.94 7.72 -7.73
CA SER A 20 6.77 8.42 -6.72
C SER A 20 6.42 9.91 -6.57
N THR A 21 5.88 10.53 -7.63
CA THR A 21 5.47 11.94 -7.67
C THR A 21 3.99 12.16 -7.34
N CYS A 22 3.22 11.09 -7.10
CA CYS A 22 1.80 11.22 -6.81
C CYS A 22 1.55 11.40 -5.30
N ILE A 23 1.13 12.61 -4.93
CA ILE A 23 0.77 12.95 -3.54
C ILE A 23 -0.37 12.07 -3.02
N TRP A 24 -1.32 11.70 -3.87
CA TRP A 24 -2.44 10.83 -3.49
C TRP A 24 -1.99 9.41 -3.20
N CYS A 25 -1.05 8.86 -3.98
CA CYS A 25 -0.49 7.53 -3.71
C CYS A 25 0.19 7.48 -2.34
N LYS A 26 0.92 8.55 -1.97
CA LYS A 26 1.52 8.68 -0.63
C LYS A 26 0.44 8.65 0.46
N LYS A 27 -0.63 9.44 0.32
CA LYS A 27 -1.73 9.50 1.30
C LYS A 27 -2.46 8.16 1.43
N THR A 28 -2.69 7.44 0.33
CA THR A 28 -3.30 6.10 0.36
C THR A 28 -2.39 5.09 1.05
N LYS A 29 -1.07 5.12 0.77
CA LYS A 29 -0.09 4.27 1.47
C LYS A 29 -0.10 4.52 2.98
N GLU A 30 -0.12 5.79 3.38
CA GLU A 30 -0.24 6.19 4.79
C GLU A 30 -1.54 5.68 5.41
N LEU A 31 -2.69 5.85 4.73
CA LEU A 31 -3.98 5.34 5.20
C LEU A 31 -3.97 3.82 5.41
N LEU A 32 -3.47 3.06 4.44
CA LEU A 32 -3.39 1.59 4.53
C LEU A 32 -2.50 1.14 5.70
N SER A 33 -1.37 1.83 5.89
CA SER A 33 -0.48 1.62 7.03
C SER A 33 -1.14 1.99 8.36
N THR A 34 -1.88 3.10 8.45
CA THR A 34 -2.60 3.52 9.66
C THR A 34 -3.71 2.53 10.02
N LEU A 35 -4.39 1.97 9.03
CA LEU A 35 -5.39 0.92 9.23
C LEU A 35 -4.75 -0.43 9.61
N GLY A 36 -3.42 -0.55 9.48
CA GLY A 36 -2.65 -1.75 9.80
C GLY A 36 -3.04 -2.93 8.93
N ILE A 37 -3.37 -2.70 7.66
CA ILE A 37 -3.79 -3.74 6.71
C ILE A 37 -2.56 -4.24 5.93
N ALA A 38 -2.53 -5.52 5.60
CA ALA A 38 -1.49 -6.06 4.70
C ALA A 38 -1.75 -5.63 3.25
N TYR A 39 -0.74 -5.09 2.57
CA TYR A 39 -0.85 -4.70 1.15
C TYR A 39 0.50 -4.80 0.45
N ASP A 40 0.44 -5.01 -0.86
CA ASP A 40 1.59 -4.93 -1.76
C ASP A 40 1.58 -3.57 -2.46
N TYR A 41 2.74 -3.02 -2.80
CA TYR A 41 2.80 -1.82 -3.64
C TYR A 41 3.94 -1.86 -4.65
N VAL A 42 3.77 -1.09 -5.72
CA VAL A 42 4.76 -0.84 -6.78
C VAL A 42 4.78 0.63 -7.15
#